data_AF-A0A7S3MU11-F1
#
_entry.id   AF-A0A7S3MU11-F1
#
_cell.length_a   1.000
_cell.length_b   1.000
_cell.length_c   1.000
_cell.angle_alpha   90.00
_cell.angle_beta   90.00
_cell.angle_gamma   90.00
#
_symmetry.space_group_name_H-M   'P 1'
#
loop_
_entity.id
_entity.type
_entity.pdbx_description
1 polymer ?
#
loop_
_entity_poly.entity_id
_entity_poly.type
_entity_poly.pdbx_seq_one_letter_code
_entity_poly.pdbx_strand_id
1 'polypeptide(L)'
;MAEKSKPQKGYVLKVYQARLDRSVSIVGTMNPQLYVKQAGIEQRSEVASGADKSPKWYFSVPVEEGEVELGVVHKPLVLREVPVGSCELVVKESGGWAELFYEGLKAGSVKFSVQLDVATYSDPRAQYLSRLNDLELEREEMLYYKQKYKLKLEDFKRQYRCFTECRVKTEASFEFDSEEQSGRQDEFIKNLMKKIKAKTKEIQNSQKEIVLKRKALKEQEEKLIEDKTKIKKLREEISQEKRELEEIKEKMSSEYADMKRNKQKVKLHNKLIEKSKEKTKKPSIPGLNTCRNNSPVQSKTHRRGNINLSSSQPWEVLSMEMSTRRAYSSRTPNTSEKLRPPLHPLAGNSASRLISFEC
;
A
#
# COMPACT_ATOMS: atom_id res chain seq x y z
N MET A 1 -14.36 -45.95 -1.15
CA MET A 1 -15.08 -45.14 -2.16
C MET A 1 -14.39 -43.78 -2.19
N ALA A 2 -13.68 -43.46 -3.27
CA ALA A 2 -13.03 -42.17 -3.41
C ALA A 2 -14.09 -41.17 -3.88
N GLU A 3 -14.51 -40.27 -2.99
CA GLU A 3 -15.33 -39.13 -3.37
C GLU A 3 -14.55 -38.31 -4.40
N LYS A 4 -15.07 -38.26 -5.63
CA LYS A 4 -14.58 -37.35 -6.65
C LYS A 4 -14.84 -35.94 -6.13
N SER A 5 -13.81 -35.26 -5.66
CA SER A 5 -13.88 -33.86 -5.26
C SER A 5 -14.42 -33.04 -6.43
N LYS A 6 -15.55 -32.36 -6.20
CA LYS A 6 -16.04 -31.35 -7.15
C LYS A 6 -14.92 -30.30 -7.31
N PRO A 7 -14.69 -29.78 -8.53
CA PRO A 7 -13.74 -28.69 -8.72
C PRO A 7 -14.19 -27.52 -7.84
N GLN A 8 -13.42 -27.21 -6.80
CA GLN A 8 -13.67 -26.05 -5.94
C GLN A 8 -13.38 -24.79 -6.75
N LYS A 9 -14.37 -23.89 -6.82
CA LYS A 9 -14.19 -22.59 -7.46
C LYS A 9 -13.31 -21.72 -6.57
N GLY A 10 -12.18 -21.29 -7.12
CA GLY A 10 -11.32 -20.29 -6.49
C GLY A 10 -11.90 -18.89 -6.67
N TYR A 11 -11.91 -18.11 -5.60
CA TYR A 11 -12.31 -16.71 -5.59
C TYR A 11 -11.16 -15.86 -5.03
N VAL A 12 -11.12 -14.58 -5.40
CA VAL A 12 -10.25 -13.59 -4.79
C VAL A 12 -11.10 -12.62 -3.99
N LEU A 13 -10.90 -12.62 -2.66
CA LEU A 13 -11.46 -11.61 -1.77
C LEU A 13 -10.50 -10.43 -1.70
N LYS A 14 -10.99 -9.25 -2.12
CA LYS A 14 -10.29 -7.97 -2.03
C LYS A 14 -10.95 -7.12 -0.96
N VAL A 15 -10.14 -6.61 -0.03
CA VAL A 15 -10.58 -5.75 1.07
C VAL A 15 -9.88 -4.40 0.97
N TYR A 16 -10.66 -3.34 0.83
CA TYR A 16 -10.15 -2.01 0.49
C TYR A 16 -9.88 -1.18 1.74
N GLN A 17 -10.92 -0.97 2.54
CA GLN A 17 -10.91 -0.05 3.68
C GLN A 17 -11.99 -0.43 4.70
N ALA A 18 -11.89 0.10 5.92
CA ALA A 18 -12.96 0.02 6.92
C ALA A 18 -13.30 1.39 7.51
N ARG A 19 -14.49 1.47 8.10
CA ARG A 19 -14.99 2.57 8.93
C ARG A 19 -15.40 1.96 10.26
N LEU A 20 -14.62 2.23 11.30
CA LEU A 20 -14.79 1.63 12.62
C LEU A 20 -15.48 2.64 13.53
N ASP A 21 -16.51 2.20 14.23
CA ASP A 21 -17.30 3.08 15.11
C ASP A 21 -16.58 3.26 16.46
N ARG A 22 -15.82 2.24 16.86
CA ARG A 22 -15.05 2.18 18.11
C ARG A 22 -13.55 2.31 17.89
N SER A 23 -12.87 2.95 18.85
CA SER A 23 -11.42 2.87 19.00
C SER A 23 -11.11 2.10 20.27
N VAL A 24 -10.27 1.06 20.18
CA VAL A 24 -9.87 0.20 21.32
C VAL A 24 -8.43 0.49 21.78
N SER A 25 -7.82 1.55 21.25
CA SER A 25 -6.49 1.98 21.65
C SER A 25 -6.50 2.52 23.07
N ILE A 26 -5.61 2.02 23.92
CA ILE A 26 -5.44 2.53 25.30
C ILE A 26 -4.66 3.86 25.27
N VAL A 27 -3.70 3.99 24.36
CA VAL A 27 -2.81 5.17 24.25
C VAL A 27 -2.57 5.47 22.78
N GLY A 28 -2.88 6.70 22.36
CA GLY A 28 -2.70 7.15 20.98
C GLY A 28 -3.74 6.55 20.02
N THR A 29 -3.40 6.52 18.73
CA THR A 29 -4.29 6.02 17.67
C THR A 29 -4.29 4.50 17.58
N MET A 30 -5.44 3.92 17.28
CA MET A 30 -5.52 2.49 16.99
C MET A 30 -4.72 2.16 15.71
N ASN A 31 -4.07 1.00 15.73
CA ASN A 31 -3.33 0.40 14.61
C ASN A 31 -4.10 -0.84 14.11
N PRO A 32 -5.02 -0.70 13.13
CA PRO A 32 -5.87 -1.79 12.70
C PRO A 32 -5.12 -2.74 11.75
N GLN A 33 -5.31 -4.04 11.95
CA GLN A 33 -4.86 -5.11 11.06
C GLN A 33 -6.07 -5.96 10.67
N LEU A 34 -6.19 -6.30 9.39
CA LEU A 34 -7.21 -7.18 8.89
C LEU A 34 -6.75 -8.63 8.98
N TYR A 35 -7.66 -9.54 9.33
CA TYR A 35 -7.47 -10.97 9.17
C TYR A 35 -8.64 -11.57 8.38
N VAL A 36 -8.32 -12.60 7.60
CA VAL A 36 -9.27 -13.41 6.84
C VAL A 36 -9.01 -14.85 7.22
N LYS A 37 -10.03 -15.56 7.69
CA LYS A 37 -9.91 -16.93 8.15
C LYS A 37 -10.91 -17.85 7.45
N GLN A 38 -10.40 -18.92 6.85
CA GLN A 38 -11.20 -19.93 6.17
C GLN A 38 -10.58 -21.32 6.39
N ALA A 39 -11.40 -22.31 6.74
CA ALA A 39 -10.96 -23.70 6.95
C ALA A 39 -9.74 -23.84 7.90
N GLY A 40 -9.65 -22.99 8.93
CA GLY A 40 -8.53 -22.98 9.88
C GLY A 40 -7.26 -22.27 9.41
N ILE A 41 -7.20 -21.81 8.16
CA ILE A 41 -6.11 -20.99 7.61
C ILE A 41 -6.44 -19.52 7.84
N GLU A 42 -5.52 -18.78 8.46
CA GLU A 42 -5.66 -17.34 8.69
C GLU A 42 -4.61 -16.56 7.89
N GLN A 43 -5.07 -15.63 7.07
CA GLN A 43 -4.25 -14.71 6.30
C GLN A 43 -4.45 -13.30 6.84
N ARG A 44 -3.37 -12.50 6.90
CA ARG A 44 -3.39 -11.17 7.53
C ARG A 44 -2.86 -10.10 6.61
N SER A 45 -3.44 -8.91 6.68
CA SER A 45 -2.93 -7.72 6.00
C SER A 45 -1.73 -7.13 6.72
N GLU A 46 -1.09 -6.14 6.10
CA GLU A 46 -0.23 -5.21 6.82
C GLU A 46 -1.01 -4.41 7.88
N VAL A 47 -0.30 -3.86 8.86
CA VAL A 47 -0.88 -3.02 9.91
C VAL A 47 -1.05 -1.59 9.39
N ALA A 48 -2.26 -1.05 9.45
CA ALA A 48 -2.55 0.34 9.11
C ALA A 48 -2.18 1.27 10.27
N SER A 49 -0.88 1.50 10.46
CA SER A 49 -0.34 2.29 11.56
C SER A 49 -0.91 3.72 11.57
N GLY A 50 -1.43 4.17 12.71
CA GLY A 50 -1.97 5.53 12.87
C GLY A 50 -3.31 5.80 12.17
N ALA A 51 -3.96 4.78 11.59
CA ALA A 51 -5.17 4.97 10.79
C ALA A 51 -6.47 5.04 11.63
N ASP A 52 -6.38 4.72 12.92
CA ASP A 52 -7.47 4.74 13.90
C ASP A 52 -8.78 4.13 13.37
N LYS A 53 -9.84 4.93 13.22
CA LYS A 53 -11.17 4.48 12.79
C LYS A 53 -11.33 4.29 11.27
N SER A 54 -10.37 4.71 10.45
CA SER A 54 -10.51 4.69 8.98
C SER A 54 -9.32 4.04 8.26
N PRO A 55 -9.01 2.76 8.53
CA PRO A 55 -7.90 2.06 7.90
C PRO A 55 -8.15 1.73 6.43
N LYS A 56 -7.06 1.69 5.65
CA LYS A 56 -7.01 1.29 4.24
C LYS A 56 -5.88 0.28 4.04
N TRP A 57 -6.16 -0.84 3.39
CA TRP A 57 -5.18 -1.93 3.20
C TRP A 57 -5.00 -2.35 1.74
N TYR A 58 -6.05 -2.32 0.92
CA TYR A 58 -6.04 -2.92 -0.43
C TYR A 58 -5.51 -4.37 -0.43
N PHE A 59 -5.97 -5.16 0.54
CA PHE A 59 -5.54 -6.54 0.78
C PHE A 59 -6.29 -7.49 -0.16
N SER A 60 -5.59 -8.44 -0.77
CA SER A 60 -6.18 -9.42 -1.69
C SER A 60 -5.76 -10.82 -1.28
N VAL A 61 -6.71 -11.74 -1.12
CA VAL A 61 -6.44 -13.12 -0.72
C VAL A 61 -7.26 -14.11 -1.52
N PRO A 62 -6.67 -15.25 -1.92
CA PRO A 62 -7.41 -16.35 -2.49
C PRO A 62 -8.27 -17.00 -1.40
N VAL A 63 -9.53 -17.26 -1.73
CA VAL A 63 -10.54 -17.91 -0.88
C VAL A 63 -11.33 -18.91 -1.71
N GLU A 64 -11.85 -19.95 -1.07
CA GLU A 64 -12.70 -20.95 -1.71
C GLU A 64 -14.18 -20.59 -1.55
N GLU A 65 -15.04 -21.17 -2.39
CA GLU A 65 -16.50 -21.08 -2.21
C GLU A 65 -16.90 -21.62 -0.83
N GLY A 66 -17.59 -20.80 -0.03
CA GLY A 66 -17.98 -21.16 1.33
C GLY A 66 -18.06 -19.95 2.26
N GLU A 67 -18.02 -20.21 3.57
CA GLU A 67 -18.00 -19.16 4.58
C GLU A 67 -16.56 -18.72 4.87
N VAL A 68 -16.37 -17.42 5.02
CA VAL A 68 -15.10 -16.81 5.42
C VAL A 68 -15.33 -15.84 6.56
N GLU A 69 -14.51 -15.94 7.60
CA GLU A 69 -14.50 -14.96 8.68
C GLU A 69 -13.56 -13.81 8.28
N LEU A 70 -14.10 -12.60 8.24
CA LEU A 70 -13.36 -11.37 8.00
C LEU A 70 -13.40 -10.53 9.27
N GLY A 71 -12.24 -10.19 9.81
CA GLY A 71 -12.18 -9.38 11.03
C GLY A 71 -11.04 -8.38 11.07
N VAL A 72 -11.15 -7.48 12.04
CA VAL A 72 -10.20 -6.40 12.31
C VAL A 72 -9.74 -6.52 13.75
N VAL A 73 -8.43 -6.47 13.95
CA VAL A 73 -7.79 -6.41 15.26
C VAL A 73 -6.97 -5.13 15.39
N HIS A 74 -6.86 -4.61 16.61
CA HIS A 74 -5.86 -3.63 16.96
C HIS A 74 -4.58 -4.36 17.32
N LYS A 75 -3.49 -4.05 16.60
CA LYS A 75 -2.15 -4.55 16.87
C LYS A 75 -1.27 -3.48 17.52
N PRO A 76 -1.32 -3.32 18.85
CA PRO A 76 -0.38 -2.45 19.57
C PRO A 76 1.05 -3.01 19.45
N LEU A 77 2.05 -2.13 19.54
CA LEU A 77 3.46 -2.51 19.34
C LEU A 77 3.97 -3.53 20.37
N VAL A 78 3.43 -3.50 21.59
CA VAL A 78 3.97 -4.22 22.75
C VAL A 78 2.92 -5.12 23.42
N LEU A 79 1.64 -4.79 23.27
CA LEU A 79 0.55 -5.49 23.95
C LEU A 79 -0.05 -6.58 23.06
N ARG A 80 -0.89 -7.42 23.65
CA ARG A 80 -1.66 -8.43 22.90
C ARG A 80 -2.61 -7.76 21.92
N GLU A 81 -2.87 -8.45 20.82
CA GLU A 81 -3.86 -8.03 19.83
C GLU A 81 -5.24 -7.94 20.47
N VAL A 82 -5.94 -6.84 20.22
CA VAL A 82 -7.27 -6.59 20.77
C VAL A 82 -8.28 -6.66 19.62
N PRO A 83 -9.28 -7.57 19.67
CA PRO A 83 -10.28 -7.66 18.61
C PRO A 83 -11.10 -6.37 18.51
N VAL A 84 -11.29 -5.87 17.28
CA VAL A 84 -12.14 -4.70 17.00
C VAL A 84 -13.50 -5.12 16.48
N GLY A 85 -13.58 -6.19 15.70
CA GLY A 85 -14.85 -6.73 15.26
C GLY A 85 -14.66 -7.66 14.06
N SER A 86 -15.63 -8.52 13.84
CA SER A 86 -15.63 -9.50 12.76
C SER A 86 -16.99 -9.63 12.12
N CYS A 87 -17.00 -10.23 10.94
CA CYS A 87 -18.19 -10.60 10.20
C CYS A 87 -17.95 -11.92 9.47
N GLU A 88 -19.01 -12.68 9.29
CA GLU A 88 -19.00 -13.87 8.43
C GLU A 88 -19.54 -13.48 7.06
N LEU A 89 -18.79 -13.84 6.03
CA LEU A 89 -19.16 -13.60 4.64
C LEU A 89 -19.33 -14.93 3.93
N VAL A 90 -20.40 -15.05 3.15
CA VAL A 90 -20.56 -16.15 2.20
C VAL A 90 -19.87 -15.75 0.90
N VAL A 91 -18.79 -16.47 0.56
CA VAL A 91 -17.98 -16.25 -0.64
C VAL A 91 -18.80 -16.60 -1.88
N LYS A 92 -19.35 -15.56 -2.49
CA LYS A 92 -19.99 -15.54 -3.82
C LYS A 92 -19.61 -14.24 -4.51
N GLU A 93 -19.66 -14.17 -5.84
CA GLU A 93 -19.42 -12.93 -6.58
C GLU A 93 -20.31 -11.80 -6.02
N SER A 94 -19.69 -10.87 -5.33
CA SER A 94 -20.38 -9.86 -4.54
C SER A 94 -19.41 -8.74 -4.19
N GLY A 95 -19.93 -7.60 -3.77
CA GLY A 95 -19.11 -6.51 -3.28
C GLY A 95 -19.96 -5.44 -2.62
N GLY A 96 -19.37 -4.70 -1.70
CA GLY A 96 -20.09 -3.69 -0.94
C GLY A 96 -19.45 -3.43 0.41
N TRP A 97 -20.29 -3.00 1.34
CA TRP A 97 -19.94 -2.80 2.74
C TRP A 97 -20.56 -3.91 3.58
N ALA A 98 -19.74 -4.64 4.34
CA ALA A 98 -20.20 -5.56 5.37
C ALA A 98 -20.08 -4.91 6.74
N GLU A 99 -21.05 -5.17 7.62
CA GLU A 99 -21.02 -4.69 9.00
C GLU A 99 -20.15 -5.59 9.87
N LEU A 100 -19.28 -4.98 10.67
CA LEU A 100 -18.45 -5.67 11.65
C LEU A 100 -19.15 -5.62 13.01
N PHE A 101 -19.16 -6.74 13.71
CA PHE A 101 -19.74 -6.86 15.04
C PHE A 101 -18.70 -7.28 16.07
N TYR A 102 -18.89 -6.84 17.30
CA TYR A 102 -18.17 -7.34 18.46
C TYR A 102 -19.13 -7.45 19.63
N GLU A 103 -19.20 -8.62 20.24
CA GLU A 103 -20.10 -8.89 21.39
C GLU A 103 -21.56 -8.47 21.10
N GLY A 104 -22.02 -8.68 19.86
CA GLY A 104 -23.38 -8.34 19.42
C GLY A 104 -23.62 -6.87 19.09
N LEU A 105 -22.65 -5.98 19.30
CA LEU A 105 -22.74 -4.56 18.95
C LEU A 105 -22.04 -4.27 17.62
N LYS A 106 -22.63 -3.37 16.83
CA LYS A 106 -22.00 -2.87 15.60
C LYS A 106 -20.71 -2.14 15.96
N ALA A 107 -19.60 -2.65 15.44
CA ALA A 107 -18.25 -2.12 15.65
C ALA A 107 -17.73 -1.31 14.46
N GLY A 108 -18.38 -1.41 13.30
CA GLY A 108 -18.04 -0.66 12.11
C GLY A 108 -18.53 -1.33 10.83
N SER A 109 -17.89 -1.01 9.71
CA SER A 109 -18.14 -1.64 8.42
C SER A 109 -16.87 -1.70 7.57
N VAL A 110 -16.75 -2.74 6.75
CA VAL A 110 -15.60 -2.99 5.88
C VAL A 110 -16.05 -3.07 4.42
N LYS A 111 -15.28 -2.41 3.54
CA LYS A 111 -15.53 -2.42 2.10
C LYS A 111 -14.74 -3.53 1.43
N PHE A 112 -15.43 -4.42 0.73
CA PHE A 112 -14.83 -5.59 0.08
C PHE A 112 -15.44 -5.87 -1.30
N SER A 113 -14.76 -6.73 -2.07
CA SER A 113 -15.28 -7.35 -3.28
C SER A 113 -14.74 -8.77 -3.42
N VAL A 114 -15.58 -9.69 -3.85
CA VAL A 114 -15.25 -11.07 -4.17
C VAL A 114 -15.39 -11.24 -5.68
N GLN A 115 -14.33 -11.68 -6.33
CA GLN A 115 -14.29 -11.95 -7.77
C GLN A 115 -13.90 -13.41 -7.99
N LEU A 116 -14.49 -14.07 -8.99
CA LEU A 116 -14.05 -15.42 -9.36
C LEU A 116 -12.60 -15.36 -9.89
N ASP A 117 -11.74 -16.23 -9.37
CA ASP A 117 -10.38 -16.37 -9.88
C ASP A 117 -10.39 -17.26 -11.13
N VAL A 118 -10.52 -16.63 -12.28
CA VAL A 118 -10.57 -17.32 -13.59
C VAL A 118 -9.24 -18.04 -13.87
N ALA A 119 -8.13 -17.66 -13.22
CA ALA A 119 -6.83 -18.30 -13.40
C ALA A 119 -6.78 -19.74 -12.83
N THR A 120 -7.61 -20.06 -11.84
CA THR A 120 -7.70 -21.41 -11.26
C THR A 120 -8.75 -22.30 -11.94
N TYR A 121 -9.59 -21.73 -12.82
CA TYR A 121 -10.74 -22.43 -13.44
C TYR A 121 -10.61 -22.65 -14.96
N SER A 122 -9.48 -22.32 -15.56
CA SER A 122 -9.25 -22.72 -16.95
C SER A 122 -8.77 -24.17 -16.97
N ASP A 123 -9.65 -25.09 -17.34
CA ASP A 123 -9.30 -26.48 -17.66
C ASP A 123 -8.00 -26.48 -18.49
N PRO A 124 -6.93 -27.16 -18.06
CA PRO A 124 -5.68 -27.24 -18.80
C PRO A 124 -5.90 -27.66 -20.26
N ARG A 125 -6.93 -28.47 -20.51
CA ARG A 125 -7.35 -28.87 -21.85
C ARG A 125 -7.95 -27.71 -22.66
N ALA A 126 -8.75 -26.85 -22.04
CA ALA A 126 -9.32 -25.67 -22.68
C ALA A 126 -8.24 -24.62 -23.01
N GLN A 127 -7.28 -24.41 -22.10
CA GLN A 127 -6.12 -23.56 -22.39
C GLN A 127 -5.28 -24.13 -23.55
N TYR A 128 -5.03 -25.44 -23.53
CA TYR A 128 -4.30 -26.11 -24.60
C TYR A 128 -5.02 -25.99 -25.95
N LEU A 129 -6.34 -26.21 -25.99
CA LEU A 129 -7.14 -26.08 -27.21
C LEU A 129 -7.17 -24.64 -27.72
N SER A 130 -7.33 -23.65 -26.84
CA SER A 130 -7.26 -22.24 -27.23
C SER A 130 -5.89 -21.90 -27.81
N ARG A 131 -4.82 -22.34 -27.16
CA ARG A 131 -3.45 -22.09 -27.62
C ARG A 131 -3.15 -22.78 -28.95
N LEU A 132 -3.69 -23.97 -29.14
CA LEU A 132 -3.55 -24.72 -30.39
C LEU A 132 -4.28 -24.00 -31.54
N ASN A 133 -5.47 -23.47 -31.28
CA ASN A 133 -6.23 -22.68 -32.24
C ASN A 133 -5.51 -21.36 -32.62
N ASP A 134 -4.92 -20.67 -31.64
CA ASP A 134 -4.11 -19.47 -31.90
C ASP A 134 -2.91 -19.79 -32.81
N LEU A 135 -2.23 -20.91 -32.57
CA LEU A 135 -1.10 -21.36 -33.38
C LEU A 135 -1.52 -21.78 -34.80
N GLU A 136 -2.70 -22.37 -34.96
CA GLU A 136 -3.27 -22.68 -36.26
C GLU A 136 -3.58 -21.40 -37.05
N LEU A 137 -4.14 -20.39 -36.40
CA LEU A 137 -4.39 -19.09 -37.00
C LEU A 137 -3.09 -18.37 -37.42
N GLU A 138 -2.09 -18.33 -36.54
CA GLU A 138 -0.77 -17.77 -36.86
C GLU A 138 -0.12 -18.49 -38.06
N ARG A 139 -0.27 -19.83 -38.14
CA ARG A 139 0.21 -20.62 -39.28
C ARG A 139 -0.49 -20.24 -40.57
N GLU A 140 -1.81 -20.06 -40.55
CA GLU A 140 -2.58 -19.63 -41.73
C GLU A 140 -2.18 -18.22 -42.19
N GLU A 141 -2.01 -17.27 -41.28
CA GLU A 141 -1.52 -15.93 -41.59
C GLU A 141 -0.13 -15.97 -42.23
N MET A 142 0.78 -16.77 -41.68
CA MET A 142 2.12 -16.94 -42.23
C MET A 142 2.10 -17.55 -43.63
N LEU A 143 1.22 -18.52 -43.90
CA LEU A 143 1.04 -19.09 -45.23
C LEU A 143 0.50 -18.06 -46.22
N TYR A 144 -0.49 -17.26 -45.80
CA TYR A 144 -1.03 -16.16 -46.61
C TYR A 144 0.06 -15.15 -46.98
N TYR A 145 0.85 -14.69 -46.02
CA TYR A 145 1.94 -13.74 -46.29
C TYR A 145 3.04 -14.35 -47.18
N LYS A 146 3.38 -15.63 -46.98
CA LYS A 146 4.34 -16.35 -47.83
C LYS A 146 3.84 -16.43 -49.28
N GLN A 147 2.56 -16.71 -49.50
CA GLN A 147 1.97 -16.76 -50.83
C GLN A 147 1.92 -15.38 -51.48
N LYS A 148 1.51 -14.36 -50.72
CA LYS A 148 1.54 -12.95 -51.15
C LYS A 148 2.93 -12.49 -51.55
N TYR A 149 3.96 -12.89 -50.80
CA TYR A 149 5.35 -12.59 -51.13
C TYR A 149 5.80 -13.29 -52.41
N LYS A 150 5.47 -14.58 -52.60
CA LYS A 150 5.80 -15.31 -53.84
C LYS A 150 5.20 -14.64 -55.07
N LEU A 151 3.92 -14.25 -55.02
CA LEU A 151 3.25 -13.55 -56.12
C LEU A 151 3.95 -12.23 -56.45
N LYS A 152 4.28 -11.41 -55.44
CA LYS A 152 5.05 -10.17 -55.65
C LYS A 152 6.41 -10.41 -56.28
N LEU A 153 7.07 -11.51 -55.92
CA LEU A 153 8.39 -11.87 -56.43
C LEU A 153 8.31 -12.35 -57.89
N GLU A 154 7.26 -13.06 -58.25
CA GLU A 154 6.94 -13.44 -59.64
C GLU A 154 6.59 -12.21 -60.48
N ASP A 155 5.77 -11.29 -59.97
CA ASP A 155 5.46 -10.01 -60.62
C ASP A 155 6.72 -9.18 -60.84
N PHE A 156 7.59 -9.08 -59.83
CA PHE A 156 8.87 -8.38 -59.96
C PHE A 156 9.78 -9.02 -61.02
N LYS A 157 9.89 -10.36 -61.03
CA LYS A 157 10.65 -11.10 -62.06
C LYS A 157 10.06 -10.89 -63.45
N ARG A 158 8.73 -10.82 -63.58
CA ARG A 158 8.05 -10.56 -64.85
C ARG A 158 8.33 -9.14 -65.35
N GLN A 159 8.21 -8.14 -64.46
CA GLN A 159 8.56 -6.76 -64.76
C GLN A 159 10.04 -6.62 -65.16
N TYR A 160 10.95 -7.32 -64.47
CA TYR A 160 12.37 -7.31 -64.82
C TYR A 160 12.64 -7.91 -66.19
N ARG A 161 11.99 -9.03 -66.55
CA ARG A 161 12.08 -9.61 -67.90
C ARG A 161 11.56 -8.67 -68.97
N CYS A 162 10.38 -8.08 -68.77
CA CYS A 162 9.83 -7.09 -69.70
C CYS A 162 10.76 -5.87 -69.84
N PHE A 163 11.36 -5.40 -68.74
CA PHE A 163 12.34 -4.31 -68.79
C PHE A 163 13.60 -4.68 -69.57
N THR A 164 14.14 -5.89 -69.38
CA THR A 164 15.30 -6.36 -70.15
C THR A 164 14.96 -6.59 -71.63
N GLU A 165 13.78 -7.11 -71.96
CA GLU A 165 13.33 -7.30 -73.34
C GLU A 165 13.04 -5.97 -74.05
N CYS A 166 12.46 -4.99 -73.35
CA CYS A 166 12.30 -3.63 -73.85
C CYS A 166 13.65 -2.96 -74.09
N ARG A 167 14.62 -3.16 -73.19
CA ARG A 167 15.98 -2.59 -73.33
C ARG A 167 16.72 -3.15 -74.55
N VAL A 168 16.64 -4.47 -74.79
CA VAL A 168 17.23 -5.12 -75.98
C VAL A 168 16.54 -4.66 -77.27
N LYS A 169 15.23 -4.37 -77.25
CA LYS A 169 14.52 -3.79 -78.40
C LYS A 169 14.89 -2.32 -78.65
N THR A 170 15.10 -1.51 -77.61
CA THR A 170 15.60 -0.12 -77.78
C THR A 170 17.06 -0.04 -78.21
N GLU A 171 17.91 -1.02 -77.87
CA GLU A 171 19.31 -1.07 -78.33
C GLU A 171 19.43 -1.58 -79.78
N ALA A 172 18.40 -2.22 -80.35
CA ALA A 172 18.37 -2.68 -81.74
C ALA A 172 17.60 -1.76 -82.70
N SER A 173 16.92 -0.73 -82.20
CA SER A 173 16.19 0.22 -83.03
C SER A 173 16.08 1.59 -82.35
N PHE A 174 17.16 2.39 -82.34
CA PHE A 174 17.05 3.84 -82.19
C PHE A 174 18.36 4.57 -82.58
N GLU A 175 18.50 4.94 -83.85
CA GLU A 175 19.12 6.22 -84.23
C GLU A 175 18.01 7.28 -84.13
N PHE A 176 18.03 8.14 -83.09
CA PHE A 176 17.66 9.56 -83.18
C PHE A 176 17.85 10.33 -81.87
N ASP A 177 18.40 11.54 -82.02
CA ASP A 177 18.39 12.76 -81.19
C ASP A 177 18.45 12.67 -79.66
N SER A 178 19.69 12.82 -79.20
CA SER A 178 20.08 13.40 -77.92
C SER A 178 19.67 14.86 -77.83
N GLU A 179 18.59 15.21 -77.13
CA GLU A 179 18.52 16.50 -76.42
C GLU A 179 17.41 16.67 -75.33
N GLU A 180 16.39 15.80 -75.22
CA GLU A 180 15.22 16.12 -74.35
C GLU A 180 14.99 15.28 -73.07
N GLN A 181 15.96 14.48 -72.59
CA GLN A 181 15.76 13.67 -71.35
C GLN A 181 16.58 14.09 -70.11
N SER A 182 17.48 15.07 -70.23
CA SER A 182 18.33 15.54 -69.11
C SER A 182 17.54 16.19 -67.97
N GLY A 183 16.46 16.92 -68.27
CA GLY A 183 15.74 17.72 -67.26
C GLY A 183 14.99 16.90 -66.20
N ARG A 184 14.43 15.72 -66.55
CA ARG A 184 13.60 14.93 -65.62
C ARG A 184 14.42 14.15 -64.58
N GLN A 185 15.64 13.73 -64.92
CA GLN A 185 16.53 13.04 -63.97
C GLN A 185 17.12 14.01 -62.93
N ASP A 186 17.48 15.23 -63.33
CA ASP A 186 17.99 16.26 -62.43
C ASP A 186 16.95 16.72 -61.39
N GLU A 187 15.68 16.74 -61.79
CA GLU A 187 14.58 17.13 -60.89
C GLU A 187 14.28 16.05 -59.84
N PHE A 188 14.36 14.77 -60.21
CA PHE A 188 14.25 13.65 -59.28
C PHE A 188 15.40 13.64 -58.27
N ILE A 189 16.64 13.85 -58.73
CA ILE A 189 17.84 13.89 -57.88
C ILE A 189 17.75 15.09 -56.91
N LYS A 190 17.33 16.27 -57.38
CA LYS A 190 17.08 17.43 -56.51
C LYS A 190 16.03 17.14 -55.44
N ASN A 191 14.94 16.47 -55.80
CA ASN A 191 13.87 16.15 -54.85
C ASN A 191 14.31 15.12 -53.81
N LEU A 192 15.11 14.13 -54.22
CA LEU A 192 15.70 13.14 -53.32
C LEU A 192 16.69 13.79 -52.33
N MET A 193 17.57 14.66 -52.82
CA MET A 193 18.51 15.42 -51.99
C MET A 193 17.79 16.32 -50.98
N LYS A 194 16.66 16.92 -51.36
CA LYS A 194 15.83 17.74 -50.47
C LYS A 194 15.20 16.88 -49.35
N LYS A 195 14.69 15.69 -49.66
CA LYS A 195 14.17 14.73 -48.68
C LYS A 195 15.26 14.22 -47.73
N ILE A 196 16.44 13.91 -48.26
CA ILE A 196 17.59 13.48 -47.44
C ILE A 196 17.98 14.59 -46.48
N LYS A 197 18.17 15.83 -46.95
CA LYS A 197 18.49 16.98 -46.09
C LYS A 197 17.44 17.23 -45.00
N ALA A 198 16.15 17.06 -45.31
CA ALA A 198 15.08 17.19 -44.33
C ALA A 198 15.16 16.11 -43.24
N LYS A 199 15.32 14.84 -43.63
CA LYS A 199 15.46 13.73 -42.69
C LYS A 199 16.72 13.83 -41.84
N THR A 200 17.84 14.30 -42.39
CA THR A 200 19.08 14.51 -41.63
C THR A 200 18.89 15.57 -40.54
N LYS A 201 18.13 16.65 -40.82
CA LYS A 201 17.79 17.67 -39.82
C LYS A 201 16.87 17.12 -38.72
N GLU A 202 15.87 16.33 -39.07
CA GLU A 202 14.99 15.67 -38.08
C GLU A 202 15.76 14.72 -37.16
N ILE A 203 16.71 13.96 -37.72
CA ILE A 203 17.58 13.07 -36.94
C ILE A 203 18.47 13.87 -35.99
N GLN A 204 19.08 14.97 -36.45
CA GLN A 204 19.90 15.84 -35.60
C GLN A 204 19.10 16.47 -34.46
N ASN A 205 17.86 16.90 -34.72
CA ASN A 205 17.00 17.46 -33.67
C ASN A 205 16.59 16.39 -32.65
N SER A 206 16.20 15.21 -33.11
CA SER A 206 15.89 14.06 -32.25
C SER A 206 17.09 13.67 -31.37
N GLN A 207 18.31 13.68 -31.92
CA GLN A 207 19.53 13.39 -31.15
C GLN A 207 19.77 14.42 -30.04
N LYS A 208 19.58 15.72 -30.31
CA LYS A 208 19.69 16.77 -29.28
C LYS A 208 18.67 16.58 -28.16
N GLU A 209 17.43 16.22 -28.52
CA GLU A 209 16.38 15.97 -27.54
C GLU A 209 16.67 14.75 -26.65
N ILE A 210 17.20 13.67 -27.23
CA ILE A 210 17.63 12.48 -26.49
C ILE A 210 18.74 12.84 -25.49
N VAL A 211 19.71 13.67 -25.89
CA VAL A 211 20.80 14.10 -24.98
C VAL A 211 20.25 14.91 -23.81
N LEU A 212 19.29 15.81 -24.04
CA LEU A 212 18.64 16.58 -22.97
C LEU A 212 17.85 15.66 -22.01
N LYS A 213 17.06 14.73 -22.55
CA LYS A 213 16.32 13.74 -21.74
C LYS A 213 17.25 12.86 -20.90
N ARG A 214 18.38 12.42 -21.46
CA ARG A 214 19.40 11.66 -20.72
C ARG A 214 20.02 12.47 -19.59
N LYS A 215 20.28 13.77 -19.79
CA LYS A 215 20.82 14.64 -18.74
C LYS A 215 19.81 14.82 -17.58
N ALA A 216 18.53 15.03 -17.91
CA ALA A 216 17.47 15.14 -16.92
C ALA A 216 17.29 13.85 -16.11
N LEU A 217 17.37 12.68 -16.77
CA LEU A 217 17.30 11.38 -16.09
C LEU A 217 18.45 11.18 -15.10
N LYS A 218 19.68 11.52 -15.48
CA LYS A 218 20.84 11.44 -14.57
C LYS A 218 20.67 12.29 -13.31
N GLU A 219 20.13 13.51 -13.47
CA GLU A 219 19.87 14.38 -12.32
C GLU A 219 18.78 13.82 -11.39
N GLN A 220 17.76 13.15 -11.96
CA GLN A 220 16.75 12.44 -11.17
C GLN A 220 17.33 11.23 -10.44
N GLU A 221 18.20 10.46 -11.08
CA GLU A 221 18.89 9.32 -10.46
C GLU A 221 19.77 9.76 -9.29
N GLU A 222 20.53 10.85 -9.42
CA GLU A 222 21.34 11.40 -8.33
C GLU A 222 20.47 11.83 -7.13
N LYS A 223 19.34 12.51 -7.37
CA LYS A 223 18.39 12.88 -6.30
C LYS A 223 17.81 11.66 -5.60
N LEU A 224 17.45 10.63 -6.36
CA LEU A 224 16.95 9.37 -5.79
C LEU A 224 18.00 8.64 -4.95
N ILE A 225 19.27 8.68 -5.36
CA ILE A 225 20.38 8.12 -4.58
C ILE A 225 20.52 8.90 -3.27
N GLU A 226 20.50 10.22 -3.32
CA GLU A 226 20.59 11.07 -2.13
C GLU A 226 19.44 10.77 -1.15
N ASP A 227 18.20 10.72 -1.63
CA ASP A 227 17.03 10.40 -0.81
C ASP A 227 17.11 8.98 -0.22
N LYS A 228 17.61 8.01 -0.98
CA LYS A 228 17.84 6.65 -0.48
C LYS A 228 18.86 6.63 0.66
N THR A 229 19.90 7.45 0.60
CA THR A 229 20.87 7.55 1.71
C THR A 229 20.26 8.23 2.94
N LYS A 230 19.44 9.28 2.77
CA LYS A 230 18.71 9.92 3.87
C LYS A 230 17.75 8.95 4.56
N ILE A 231 16.99 8.17 3.79
CA ILE A 231 16.08 7.15 4.31
C ILE A 231 16.84 6.08 5.11
N LYS A 232 18.04 5.66 4.65
CA LYS A 232 18.86 4.71 5.41
C LYS A 232 19.27 5.26 6.77
N LYS A 233 19.76 6.50 6.83
CA LYS A 233 20.14 7.16 8.09
C LYS A 233 18.96 7.26 9.05
N LEU A 234 17.80 7.73 8.56
CA LEU A 234 16.58 7.80 9.37
C LEU A 234 16.12 6.42 9.89
N ARG A 235 16.29 5.35 9.11
CA ARG A 235 15.99 3.99 9.57
C ARG A 235 16.93 3.51 10.68
N GLU A 236 18.21 3.88 10.59
CA GLU A 236 19.20 3.57 11.63
C GLU A 236 18.89 4.33 12.93
N GLU A 237 18.55 5.63 12.83
CA GLU A 237 18.11 6.45 13.96
C GLU A 237 16.85 5.87 14.63
N ILE A 238 15.81 5.54 13.86
CA ILE A 238 14.59 4.90 14.40
C ILE A 238 14.90 3.56 15.07
N SER A 239 15.85 2.79 14.54
CA SER A 239 16.27 1.51 15.13
C SER A 239 17.01 1.70 16.45
N GLN A 240 17.78 2.78 16.58
CA GLN A 240 18.44 3.15 17.83
C GLN A 240 17.43 3.64 18.88
N GLU A 241 16.54 4.56 18.52
CA GLU A 241 15.49 5.06 19.42
C GLU A 241 14.59 3.93 19.94
N LYS A 242 14.27 2.94 19.08
CA LYS A 242 13.53 1.75 19.52
C LYS A 242 14.26 0.93 20.58
N ARG A 243 15.58 0.76 20.46
CA ARG A 243 16.38 0.06 21.46
C ARG A 243 16.41 0.82 22.79
N GLU A 244 16.60 2.13 22.73
CA GLU A 244 16.58 2.99 23.93
C GLU A 244 15.21 2.96 24.63
N LEU A 245 14.11 2.98 23.88
CA LEU A 245 12.76 2.83 24.45
C LEU A 245 12.52 1.45 25.09
N GLU A 246 13.07 0.38 24.51
CA GLU A 246 12.97 -0.96 25.11
C GLU A 246 13.75 -1.03 26.43
N GLU A 247 14.95 -0.45 26.50
CA GLU A 247 15.73 -0.37 27.74
C GLU A 247 15.01 0.44 28.83
N ILE A 248 14.42 1.59 28.46
CA ILE A 248 13.64 2.41 29.40
C ILE A 248 12.43 1.61 29.91
N LYS A 249 11.75 0.89 29.03
CA LYS A 249 10.59 0.06 29.40
C LYS A 249 10.98 -1.06 30.36
N GLU A 250 12.12 -1.71 30.15
CA GLU A 250 12.64 -2.73 31.08
C GLU A 250 12.97 -2.14 32.45
N LYS A 251 13.64 -0.98 32.49
CA LYS A 251 13.93 -0.24 33.75
C LYS A 251 12.65 0.14 34.49
N MET A 252 11.67 0.69 33.79
CA MET A 252 10.37 1.04 34.39
C MET A 252 9.63 -0.20 34.94
N SER A 253 9.70 -1.32 34.23
CA SER A 253 9.09 -2.58 34.68
C SER A 253 9.76 -3.15 35.92
N SER A 254 11.10 -3.10 36.00
CA SER A 254 11.84 -3.56 37.18
C SER A 254 11.58 -2.68 38.40
N GLU A 255 11.60 -1.35 38.24
CA GLU A 255 11.26 -0.39 39.28
C GLU A 255 9.82 -0.59 39.79
N TYR A 256 8.86 -0.83 38.90
CA TYR A 256 7.48 -1.13 39.27
C TYR A 256 7.36 -2.43 40.08
N ALA A 257 8.10 -3.47 39.69
CA ALA A 257 8.13 -4.74 40.41
C ALA A 257 8.69 -4.57 41.83
N ASP A 258 9.77 -3.81 42.00
CA ASP A 258 10.39 -3.54 43.29
C ASP A 258 9.49 -2.68 44.19
N MET A 259 8.85 -1.65 43.62
CA MET A 259 7.85 -0.85 44.32
C MET A 259 6.69 -1.72 44.83
N LYS A 260 6.19 -2.66 44.01
CA LYS A 260 5.12 -3.60 44.37
C LYS A 260 5.54 -4.52 45.52
N ARG A 261 6.77 -5.06 45.49
CA ARG A 261 7.35 -5.86 46.59
C ARG A 261 7.47 -5.04 47.88
N ASN A 262 7.97 -3.81 47.79
CA ASN A 262 8.08 -2.92 48.95
C ASN A 262 6.71 -2.58 49.54
N LYS A 263 5.71 -2.30 48.71
CA LYS A 263 4.32 -2.06 49.16
C LYS A 263 3.75 -3.27 49.91
N GLN A 264 4.05 -4.50 49.47
CA GLN A 264 3.66 -5.71 50.19
C GLN A 264 4.38 -5.85 51.53
N LYS A 265 5.70 -5.59 51.59
CA LYS A 265 6.47 -5.60 52.83
C LYS A 265 5.91 -4.61 53.86
N VAL A 266 5.61 -3.38 53.45
CA VAL A 266 5.01 -2.35 54.32
C VAL A 266 3.64 -2.79 54.83
N LYS A 267 2.78 -3.36 53.96
CA LYS A 267 1.48 -3.90 54.39
C LYS A 267 1.62 -5.00 55.45
N LEU A 268 2.57 -5.92 55.28
CA LEU A 268 2.82 -6.97 56.26
C LEU A 268 3.33 -6.40 57.58
N HIS A 269 4.25 -5.44 57.52
CA HIS A 269 4.77 -4.76 58.71
C HIS A 269 3.66 -4.04 59.49
N ASN A 270 2.79 -3.29 58.80
CA ASN A 270 1.65 -2.62 59.42
C ASN A 270 0.67 -3.60 60.09
N LYS A 271 0.36 -4.72 59.43
CA LYS A 271 -0.47 -5.78 60.04
C LYS A 271 0.16 -6.37 61.30
N LEU A 272 1.49 -6.47 61.34
CA LEU A 272 2.22 -6.99 62.49
C LEU A 272 2.17 -6.00 63.67
N ILE A 273 2.26 -4.70 63.39
CA ILE A 273 2.07 -3.62 64.37
C ILE A 273 0.63 -3.59 64.91
N GLU A 274 -0.39 -3.77 64.06
CA GLU A 274 -1.78 -3.83 64.53
C GLU A 274 -2.02 -5.01 65.47
N LYS A 275 -1.51 -6.20 65.12
CA LYS A 275 -1.61 -7.39 65.97
C LYS A 275 -0.88 -7.23 67.32
N SER A 276 0.22 -6.48 67.37
CA SER A 276 0.91 -6.22 68.64
C SER A 276 0.18 -5.19 69.51
N LYS A 277 -0.53 -4.24 68.90
CA LYS A 277 -1.42 -3.29 69.60
C LYS A 277 -2.69 -3.96 70.16
N GLU A 278 -3.25 -4.98 69.50
CA GLU A 278 -4.38 -5.74 70.03
C GLU A 278 -4.00 -6.58 71.26
N LYS A 279 -2.81 -7.19 71.26
CA LYS A 279 -2.33 -8.03 72.38
C LYS A 279 -1.97 -7.24 73.65
N THR A 280 -1.95 -5.91 73.60
CA THR A 280 -1.68 -5.04 74.75
C THR A 280 -2.93 -4.41 75.37
N LYS A 281 -4.13 -4.63 74.82
CA LYS A 281 -5.39 -4.31 75.49
C LYS A 281 -5.71 -5.40 76.53
N LYS A 282 -5.34 -5.15 77.79
CA LYS A 282 -5.80 -5.93 78.95
C LYS A 282 -7.34 -5.95 78.99
N PRO A 283 -7.97 -7.06 79.42
CA PRO A 283 -9.42 -7.10 79.60
C PRO A 283 -9.83 -6.17 80.74
N SER A 284 -10.79 -5.29 80.45
CA SER A 284 -11.44 -4.43 81.44
C SER A 284 -12.28 -5.29 82.39
N ILE A 285 -11.88 -5.33 83.66
CA ILE A 285 -12.68 -5.89 84.76
C ILE A 285 -13.80 -4.88 85.09
N PRO A 286 -15.07 -5.29 85.22
CA PRO A 286 -16.16 -4.39 85.56
C PRO A 286 -16.22 -4.15 87.07
N GLY A 287 -16.23 -2.87 87.46
CA GLY A 287 -16.68 -2.42 88.78
C GLY A 287 -15.57 -2.08 89.79
N LEU A 288 -15.24 -0.79 89.90
CA LEU A 288 -14.91 -0.15 91.18
C LEU A 288 -14.89 1.38 91.00
N ASN A 289 -15.91 2.04 91.54
CA ASN A 289 -15.93 3.47 91.81
C ASN A 289 -15.01 3.77 93.00
N THR A 290 -14.10 4.74 92.89
CA THR A 290 -13.79 5.71 93.96
C THR A 290 -13.08 6.94 93.38
N CYS A 291 -13.27 8.05 94.09
CA CYS A 291 -13.18 9.43 93.63
C CYS A 291 -11.79 10.08 93.69
N ARG A 292 -11.71 11.25 93.02
CA ARG A 292 -11.02 12.51 93.39
C ARG A 292 -9.48 12.64 93.29
N ASN A 293 -9.11 13.53 92.37
CA ASN A 293 -8.28 14.75 92.48
C ASN A 293 -6.96 14.73 93.29
N ASN A 294 -5.85 15.11 92.61
CA ASN A 294 -5.10 16.36 92.84
C ASN A 294 -3.98 16.56 91.78
N SER A 295 -3.90 17.77 91.20
CA SER A 295 -2.82 18.30 90.34
C SER A 295 -1.60 18.77 91.17
N PRO A 296 -0.61 19.52 90.62
CA PRO A 296 0.23 19.34 89.43
C PRO A 296 1.75 19.40 89.79
N VAL A 297 2.65 18.88 88.95
CA VAL A 297 4.08 19.28 89.01
C VAL A 297 4.61 19.51 87.60
N GLN A 298 4.98 20.77 87.37
CA GLN A 298 5.81 21.20 86.25
C GLN A 298 7.27 20.79 86.50
N SER A 299 7.94 20.26 85.49
CA SER A 299 9.38 20.49 85.31
C SER A 299 9.73 20.45 83.82
N LYS A 300 10.25 21.60 83.36
CA LYS A 300 10.91 21.79 82.08
C LYS A 300 12.21 20.99 82.06
N THR A 301 12.56 20.40 80.91
CA THR A 301 13.85 20.58 80.23
C THR A 301 13.82 19.94 78.83
N HIS A 302 14.76 20.36 78.00
CA HIS A 302 14.70 20.53 76.55
C HIS A 302 15.13 19.32 75.69
N ARG A 303 14.68 19.35 74.42
CA ARG A 303 15.33 18.88 73.15
C ARG A 303 15.41 17.35 72.93
N ARG A 304 15.09 16.76 71.77
CA ARG A 304 15.16 17.20 70.36
C ARG A 304 14.12 16.45 69.49
N GLY A 305 13.75 17.04 68.36
CA GLY A 305 13.40 16.29 67.14
C GLY A 305 11.92 16.10 66.84
N ASN A 306 11.19 17.20 66.66
CA ASN A 306 9.86 17.16 66.05
C ASN A 306 10.04 17.05 64.52
N ILE A 307 9.79 15.87 63.93
CA ILE A 307 9.61 15.74 62.49
C ILE A 307 8.11 15.63 62.25
N ASN A 308 7.52 16.74 61.83
CA ASN A 308 6.18 16.77 61.27
C ASN A 308 6.16 15.91 60.00
N LEU A 309 5.59 14.71 60.06
CA LEU A 309 5.13 14.00 58.87
C LEU A 309 3.84 14.68 58.40
N SER A 310 4.03 15.76 57.66
CA SER A 310 3.02 16.35 56.77
C SER A 310 2.56 15.26 55.81
N SER A 311 1.29 14.88 55.91
CA SER A 311 0.57 14.16 54.87
C SER A 311 0.41 15.07 53.65
N SER A 312 1.39 15.13 52.77
CA SER A 312 1.19 15.63 51.41
C SER A 312 1.05 14.45 50.46
N GLN A 313 -0.07 14.43 49.76
CA GLN A 313 -0.27 13.60 48.58
C GLN A 313 0.74 14.00 47.49
N PRO A 314 1.27 13.07 46.68
CA PRO A 314 1.86 13.44 45.41
C PRO A 314 1.08 12.77 44.28
N TRP A 315 0.11 13.47 43.70
CA TRP A 315 -0.35 13.19 42.34
C TRP A 315 -0.81 14.43 41.54
N GLU A 316 -0.42 15.65 41.94
CA GLU A 316 -0.63 16.84 41.11
C GLU A 316 0.68 17.59 40.88
N VAL A 317 1.52 17.08 39.97
CA VAL A 317 2.47 17.91 39.20
C VAL A 317 2.60 17.30 37.80
N LEU A 318 1.59 17.50 36.96
CA LEU A 318 1.73 17.46 35.49
C LEU A 318 0.74 18.44 34.86
N SER A 319 0.98 19.72 35.10
CA SER A 319 0.44 20.79 34.26
C SER A 319 1.45 21.94 34.30
N MET A 320 2.55 21.75 33.56
CA MET A 320 3.40 22.87 33.18
C MET A 320 3.21 23.11 31.69
N GLU A 321 2.83 24.35 31.43
CA GLU A 321 2.31 24.89 30.19
C GLU A 321 3.30 24.74 29.04
N MET A 322 2.87 24.12 27.93
CA MET A 322 3.46 24.41 26.63
C MET A 322 2.74 25.60 26.02
N SER A 323 3.24 26.81 26.33
CA SER A 323 2.94 28.01 25.56
C SER A 323 4.20 28.47 24.84
N THR A 324 4.48 27.87 23.69
CA THR A 324 5.23 28.54 22.63
C THR A 324 4.41 28.50 21.36
N ARG A 325 3.71 29.61 21.13
CA ARG A 325 3.16 29.99 19.83
C ARG A 325 4.29 29.99 18.79
N ARG A 326 4.18 29.12 17.79
CA ARG A 326 4.63 29.46 16.43
C ARG A 326 3.45 29.35 15.50
N ALA A 327 2.94 30.52 15.13
CA ALA A 327 2.09 30.69 13.98
C ALA A 327 2.87 30.28 12.72
N TYR A 328 2.38 29.27 12.01
CA TYR A 328 2.63 29.14 10.59
C TYR A 328 1.30 29.21 9.86
N SER A 329 1.09 30.41 9.32
CA SER A 329 0.26 30.81 8.20
C SER A 329 -0.32 29.67 7.36
N SER A 330 -1.64 29.56 7.39
CA SER A 330 -2.46 28.90 6.38
C SER A 330 -2.45 29.74 5.10
N ARG A 331 -1.70 29.30 4.09
CA ARG A 331 -1.99 29.61 2.69
C ARG A 331 -2.48 28.34 2.00
N THR A 332 -3.80 28.26 1.85
CA THR A 332 -4.45 27.47 0.82
C THR A 332 -4.10 28.03 -0.57
N PRO A 333 -3.73 27.21 -1.56
CA PRO A 333 -3.99 27.56 -2.95
C PRO A 333 -5.37 27.02 -3.34
N ASN A 334 -6.21 27.93 -3.83
CA ASN A 334 -7.42 27.62 -4.57
C ASN A 334 -7.09 26.66 -5.72
N THR A 335 -7.69 25.47 -5.73
CA THR A 335 -7.78 24.62 -6.92
C THR A 335 -9.17 24.76 -7.51
N SER A 336 -9.35 25.78 -8.35
CA SER A 336 -10.45 25.85 -9.31
C SER A 336 -9.88 26.08 -10.69
N GLU A 337 -9.32 25.04 -11.30
CA GLU A 337 -9.12 25.03 -12.75
C GLU A 337 -9.51 23.66 -13.31
N LYS A 338 -10.62 23.70 -14.06
CA LYS A 338 -11.15 22.63 -14.88
C LYS A 338 -10.10 22.24 -15.92
N LEU A 339 -9.54 21.03 -15.82
CA LEU A 339 -8.86 20.40 -16.94
C LEU A 339 -9.77 19.30 -17.50
N ARG A 340 -10.38 19.62 -18.64
CA ARG A 340 -11.02 18.66 -19.55
C ARG A 340 -9.98 17.64 -20.01
N PRO A 341 -10.35 16.36 -20.21
CA PRO A 341 -9.50 15.42 -20.95
C PRO A 341 -9.50 15.80 -22.45
N PRO A 342 -8.38 15.59 -23.16
CA PRO A 342 -8.34 15.76 -24.60
C PRO A 342 -9.13 14.63 -25.27
N LEU A 343 -10.06 15.02 -26.14
CA LEU A 343 -10.75 14.13 -27.06
C LEU A 343 -9.74 13.60 -28.09
N HIS A 344 -9.55 12.28 -28.13
CA HIS A 344 -9.04 11.60 -29.31
C HIS A 344 -10.06 11.72 -30.46
N PRO A 345 -9.66 12.12 -31.67
CA PRO A 345 -10.46 11.82 -32.86
C PRO A 345 -10.18 10.39 -33.30
N LEU A 346 -11.22 9.57 -33.24
CA LEU A 346 -11.32 8.31 -33.96
C LEU A 346 -11.18 8.55 -35.47
N ALA A 347 -10.49 7.62 -36.13
CA ALA A 347 -10.46 7.49 -37.57
C ALA A 347 -11.87 7.29 -38.14
N GLY A 348 -12.13 7.89 -39.30
CA GLY A 348 -13.34 7.65 -40.07
C GLY A 348 -13.48 8.65 -41.20
N ASN A 349 -12.84 8.38 -42.34
CA ASN A 349 -13.37 8.75 -43.65
C ASN A 349 -12.67 7.91 -44.73
N SER A 350 -13.29 6.76 -44.97
CA SER A 350 -13.25 6.06 -46.25
C SER A 350 -13.87 6.95 -47.33
N ALA A 351 -13.04 7.49 -48.21
CA ALA A 351 -13.49 8.04 -49.48
C ALA A 351 -12.91 7.18 -50.61
N SER A 352 -13.71 6.21 -51.01
CA SER A 352 -13.57 5.46 -52.25
C SER A 352 -13.56 6.43 -53.42
N ARG A 353 -12.42 6.58 -54.10
CA ARG A 353 -12.39 7.12 -55.47
C ARG A 353 -12.39 5.94 -56.44
N LEU A 354 -13.59 5.60 -56.89
CA LEU A 354 -13.81 4.92 -58.16
C LEU A 354 -13.25 5.82 -59.26
N ILE A 355 -12.24 5.31 -59.96
CA ILE A 355 -11.83 5.81 -61.27
C ILE A 355 -12.66 5.03 -62.28
N SER A 356 -13.66 5.70 -62.84
CA SER A 356 -14.33 5.28 -64.07
C SER A 356 -13.40 5.60 -65.25
N PHE A 357 -12.98 4.54 -65.95
CA PHE A 357 -12.50 4.63 -67.32
C PHE A 357 -13.72 4.49 -68.24
N GLU A 358 -14.03 5.53 -69.00
CA GLU A 358 -14.79 5.42 -70.25
C GLU A 358 -13.89 5.97 -71.37
N CYS A 359 -13.76 5.14 -72.41
CA CYS A 359 -13.28 5.36 -73.78
C CYS A 359 -11.91 6.01 -74.02
#